data_AF-A0A836U9F8-F1
#
_entry.id   AF-A0A836U9F8-F1
#
_cell.length_a   1.000
_cell.length_b   1.000
_cell.length_c   1.000
_cell.angle_alpha   90.00
_cell.angle_beta   90.00
_cell.angle_gamma   90.00
#
_symmetry.space_group_name_H-M   'P 1'
#
loop_
_entity.id
_entity.type
_entity.pdbx_description
1 polymer ?
#
loop_
_entity_poly.entity_id
_entity_poly.type
_entity_poly.pdbx_seq_one_letter_code
_entity_poly.pdbx_strand_id
1 'polypeptide(L)'
;MCRLEPDEGRTVMDSSLNPRHGPRDCNCILRQEEEGWNVLVDYEGAGCLTRFWTAGDFDGSNVPAIRTTLREFFSGGLAPFAKPLVLDCPDSSQGRVSYLPIPFAQGCKIRSQRHSFVLLADQCAVIRGC
;
A
#
# COMPACT_ATOMS: atom_id res chain seq x y z
N MET A 1 0.41 -15.03 -30.79
CA MET A 1 1.49 -15.71 -30.07
C MET A 1 2.23 -14.62 -29.29
N CYS A 2 1.97 -14.47 -27.99
CA CYS A 2 2.57 -13.43 -27.17
C CYS A 2 3.86 -14.00 -26.57
N ARG A 3 5.01 -13.47 -26.99
CA ARG A 3 6.31 -13.84 -26.44
C ARG A 3 6.58 -12.87 -25.30
N LEU A 4 6.68 -13.41 -24.10
CA LEU A 4 7.06 -12.65 -22.92
C LEU A 4 8.59 -12.42 -22.99
N GLU A 5 9.01 -11.17 -23.11
CA GLU A 5 10.43 -10.79 -23.19
C GLU A 5 11.08 -10.79 -21.78
N PRO A 6 12.39 -11.03 -21.65
CA PRO A 6 13.06 -11.26 -20.35
C PRO A 6 13.13 -10.03 -19.41
N ASP A 7 12.66 -8.86 -19.85
CA ASP A 7 12.48 -7.64 -19.05
C ASP A 7 10.98 -7.36 -18.76
N GLU A 8 10.13 -8.38 -18.86
CA GLU A 8 8.75 -8.24 -18.45
C GLU A 8 8.63 -8.00 -16.95
N GLY A 9 7.93 -6.91 -16.60
CA GLY A 9 7.68 -6.51 -15.24
C GLY A 9 7.21 -7.69 -14.39
N ARG A 10 8.02 -8.07 -13.41
CA ARG A 10 7.66 -9.13 -12.46
C ARG A 10 6.49 -8.65 -11.62
N THR A 11 5.33 -9.28 -11.80
CA THR A 11 4.21 -9.08 -10.88
C THR A 11 4.52 -9.81 -9.57
N VAL A 12 4.51 -9.07 -8.46
CA VAL A 12 4.69 -9.61 -7.10
C VAL A 12 3.46 -9.24 -6.27
N MET A 13 3.03 -10.17 -5.42
CA MET A 13 1.98 -9.94 -4.44
C MET A 13 2.48 -10.37 -3.07
N ASP A 14 2.62 -9.40 -2.17
CA ASP A 14 2.78 -9.64 -0.75
C ASP A 14 1.43 -9.50 -0.04
N SER A 15 1.22 -10.32 0.99
CA SER A 15 -0.03 -10.35 1.73
C SER A 15 0.20 -10.82 3.17
N SER A 16 -0.82 -10.66 4.01
CA SER A 16 -0.84 -11.22 5.37
C SER A 16 -1.08 -12.73 5.40
N LEU A 17 -0.84 -13.44 4.30
CA LEU A 17 -0.94 -14.90 4.21
C LEU A 17 -0.14 -15.56 5.33
N ASN A 18 -0.74 -16.58 5.94
CA ASN A 18 -0.07 -17.35 6.97
C ASN A 18 1.09 -18.15 6.37
N PRO A 19 2.36 -17.90 6.75
CA PRO A 19 3.50 -18.65 6.24
C PRO A 19 3.51 -20.12 6.69
N ARG A 20 2.66 -20.48 7.67
CA ARG A 20 2.43 -21.86 8.11
C ARG A 20 1.26 -22.53 7.39
N HIS A 21 0.68 -21.88 6.38
CA HIS A 21 -0.44 -22.41 5.56
C HIS A 21 -1.70 -22.80 6.36
N GLY A 22 -1.91 -22.18 7.53
CA GLY A 22 -3.15 -22.33 8.30
C GLY A 22 -4.15 -21.20 8.01
N PRO A 23 -5.43 -21.32 8.40
CA PRO A 23 -6.52 -20.42 7.97
C PRO A 23 -6.45 -18.99 8.53
N ARG A 24 -5.41 -18.66 9.31
CA ARG A 24 -5.23 -17.34 9.92
C ARG A 24 -4.37 -16.44 9.03
N ASP A 25 -4.96 -15.96 7.94
CA ASP A 25 -4.29 -15.12 6.94
C ASP A 25 -4.37 -13.62 7.29
N CYS A 26 -4.14 -13.30 8.55
CA CYS A 26 -4.20 -11.94 9.08
C CYS A 26 -3.06 -11.67 10.06
N ASN A 27 -2.61 -10.40 10.12
CA ASN A 27 -1.56 -9.93 11.03
C ASN A 27 -0.20 -10.64 10.88
N CYS A 28 0.05 -11.33 9.77
CA CYS A 28 1.39 -11.75 9.39
C CYS A 28 2.13 -10.54 8.79
N ILE A 29 2.97 -9.92 9.61
CA ILE A 29 3.78 -8.75 9.25
C ILE A 29 5.17 -9.18 8.80
N LEU A 30 5.83 -8.38 7.95
CA LEU A 30 7.19 -8.67 7.50
C LEU A 30 8.20 -8.61 8.65
N ARG A 31 8.13 -7.54 9.46
CA ARG A 31 8.95 -7.35 10.67
C ARG A 31 8.41 -6.20 11.53
N GLN A 32 8.91 -6.09 12.75
CA GLN A 32 8.73 -4.92 13.62
C GLN A 32 9.97 -4.03 13.58
N GLU A 33 9.76 -2.72 13.51
CA GLU A 33 10.77 -1.68 13.69
C GLU A 33 10.56 -1.00 15.06
N GLU A 34 11.44 -0.05 15.40
CA GLU A 34 11.35 0.72 16.64
C GLU A 34 10.01 1.45 16.79
N GLU A 35 9.71 1.92 18.00
CA GLU A 35 8.48 2.65 18.33
C GLU A 35 7.17 1.88 18.06
N GLY A 36 7.23 0.58 17.73
CA GLY A 36 6.06 -0.26 17.47
C GLY A 36 5.53 -0.20 16.04
N TRP A 37 6.35 0.27 15.09
CA TRP A 37 6.02 0.20 13.67
C TRP A 37 6.08 -1.25 13.17
N ASN A 38 5.04 -1.67 12.46
CA ASN A 38 5.02 -2.92 11.72
C ASN A 38 5.30 -2.61 10.25
N VAL A 39 6.31 -3.26 9.69
CA VAL A 39 6.58 -3.20 8.25
C VAL A 39 5.73 -4.28 7.60
N LEU A 40 4.95 -3.87 6.61
CA LEU A 40 4.07 -4.76 5.85
C LEU A 40 4.73 -5.17 4.53
N VAL A 41 5.40 -4.21 3.88
CA VAL A 41 6.10 -4.37 2.60
C VAL A 41 7.37 -3.52 2.64
N ASP A 42 8.45 -4.03 2.05
CA ASP A 42 9.70 -3.31 1.88
C ASP A 42 10.38 -3.76 0.58
N TYR A 43 10.13 -3.01 -0.49
CA TYR A 43 10.69 -3.27 -1.81
C TYR A 43 11.90 -2.40 -2.08
N GLU A 44 12.93 -3.00 -2.65
CA GLU A 44 14.10 -2.32 -3.20
C GLU A 44 14.00 -2.23 -4.73
N GLY A 45 14.51 -1.14 -5.29
CA GLY A 45 14.53 -0.88 -6.74
C GLY A 45 13.28 -0.16 -7.26
N ALA A 46 13.27 0.07 -8.57
CA ALA A 46 12.17 0.74 -9.25
C ALA A 46 10.96 -0.19 -9.40
N GLY A 47 9.76 0.37 -9.28
CA GLY A 47 8.53 -0.39 -9.43
C GLY A 47 7.27 0.47 -9.37
N CYS A 48 6.13 -0.20 -9.32
CA CYS A 48 4.83 0.46 -9.21
C CYS A 48 3.86 -0.39 -8.37
N LEU A 49 3.34 0.20 -7.29
CA LEU A 49 2.23 -0.40 -6.56
C LEU A 49 0.96 -0.15 -7.36
N THR A 50 0.36 -1.20 -7.90
CA THR A 50 -0.83 -1.11 -8.77
C THR A 50 -2.13 -1.47 -8.05
N ARG A 51 -2.03 -2.14 -6.90
CA ARG A 51 -3.17 -2.48 -6.06
C ARG A 51 -2.78 -2.61 -4.60
N PHE A 52 -3.56 -2.00 -3.73
CA PHE A 52 -3.44 -2.15 -2.27
C PHE A 52 -4.81 -2.39 -1.66
N TRP A 53 -4.95 -3.41 -0.82
CA TRP A 53 -6.19 -3.75 -0.12
C TRP A 53 -5.92 -3.95 1.37
N THR A 54 -6.82 -3.48 2.23
CA THR A 54 -6.75 -3.71 3.68
C THR A 54 -8.13 -3.69 4.34
N ALA A 55 -8.31 -4.51 5.37
CA ALA A 55 -9.42 -4.45 6.31
C ALA A 55 -9.00 -3.85 7.68
N GLY A 56 -7.73 -3.45 7.83
CA GLY A 56 -7.21 -2.83 9.05
C GLY A 56 -7.69 -1.39 9.23
N ASP A 57 -7.59 -0.87 10.45
CA ASP A 57 -7.93 0.53 10.78
C ASP A 57 -6.68 1.25 11.33
N PHE A 58 -6.26 2.36 10.68
CA PHE A 58 -5.02 3.07 10.98
C PHE A 58 -5.15 4.61 10.72
N ASP A 59 -4.67 5.47 11.64
CA ASP A 59 -4.78 6.96 11.64
C ASP A 59 -3.42 7.76 11.62
N GLY A 60 -2.81 8.04 10.47
CA GLY A 60 -1.37 8.47 10.36
C GLY A 60 -0.72 9.53 11.30
N SER A 61 0.60 9.35 11.56
CA SER A 61 1.58 10.33 12.10
C SER A 61 3.05 10.09 11.59
N ASN A 62 3.91 11.14 11.60
CA ASN A 62 5.26 11.41 11.00
C ASN A 62 5.43 11.45 9.46
N VAL A 63 6.59 11.92 8.92
CA VAL A 63 6.83 12.52 7.54
C VAL A 63 7.19 11.52 6.41
N PRO A 64 6.22 11.11 5.58
CA PRO A 64 6.39 10.33 4.34
C PRO A 64 5.99 11.07 3.06
N ALA A 65 6.17 10.40 1.90
CA ALA A 65 5.66 10.83 0.59
C ALA A 65 4.12 10.97 0.57
N ILE A 66 3.41 10.03 1.21
CA ILE A 66 1.96 10.11 1.45
C ILE A 66 1.68 9.87 2.93
N ARG A 67 1.24 10.92 3.64
CA ARG A 67 0.88 10.89 5.05
C ARG A 67 -0.60 11.17 5.20
N THR A 68 -1.38 10.17 5.56
CA THR A 68 -2.82 10.33 5.74
C THR A 68 -3.36 9.19 6.61
N THR A 69 -4.64 9.25 6.95
CA THR A 69 -5.36 8.12 7.57
C THR A 69 -5.86 7.18 6.48
N LEU A 70 -6.15 5.91 6.80
CA LEU A 70 -6.81 5.05 5.81
C LEU A 70 -8.15 5.65 5.37
N ARG A 71 -8.91 6.20 6.32
CA ARG A 71 -10.20 6.84 6.02
C ARG A 71 -10.06 7.91 4.94
N GLU A 72 -9.11 8.83 5.11
CA GLU A 72 -8.91 9.91 4.15
C GLU A 72 -8.34 9.41 2.82
N PHE A 73 -7.36 8.49 2.84
CA PHE A 73 -6.77 7.88 1.63
C PHE A 73 -7.82 7.19 0.75
N PHE A 74 -8.75 6.44 1.36
CA PHE A 74 -9.76 5.66 0.63
C PHE A 74 -11.10 6.40 0.45
N SER A 75 -11.27 7.58 1.05
CA SER A 75 -12.51 8.37 0.96
C SER A 75 -12.88 8.79 -0.47
N GLY A 76 -11.88 8.91 -1.35
CA GLY A 76 -12.03 9.52 -2.67
C GLY A 76 -11.93 11.06 -2.66
N GLY A 77 -11.72 11.69 -1.50
CA GLY A 77 -11.64 13.14 -1.35
C GLY A 77 -10.22 13.72 -1.40
N LEU A 78 -9.19 12.86 -1.36
CA LEU A 78 -7.78 13.26 -1.37
C LEU A 78 -7.20 13.08 -2.77
N ALA A 79 -7.02 14.15 -3.56
CA ALA A 79 -6.38 14.01 -4.87
C ALA A 79 -4.93 13.47 -4.74
N PRO A 80 -4.47 12.60 -5.66
CA PRO A 80 -5.15 12.01 -6.82
C PRO A 80 -6.01 10.75 -6.50
N PHE A 81 -6.14 10.36 -5.23
CA PHE A 81 -6.93 9.23 -4.74
C PHE A 81 -8.43 9.55 -4.77
N ALA A 82 -9.03 9.45 -5.95
CA ALA A 82 -10.44 9.68 -6.18
C ALA A 82 -11.20 8.39 -6.52
N LYS A 83 -12.50 8.36 -6.23
CA LYS A 83 -13.39 7.32 -6.74
C LYS A 83 -13.45 7.38 -8.28
N PRO A 84 -13.59 6.25 -9.00
CA PRO A 84 -13.77 4.89 -8.49
C PRO A 84 -12.45 4.11 -8.25
N LEU A 85 -11.29 4.78 -8.34
CA LEU A 85 -9.99 4.11 -8.20
C LEU A 85 -9.64 3.79 -6.75
N VAL A 86 -10.21 4.51 -5.79
CA VAL A 86 -10.18 4.16 -4.37
C VAL A 86 -11.58 3.91 -3.85
N LEU A 87 -11.72 2.92 -2.96
CA LEU A 87 -12.99 2.50 -2.36
C LEU A 87 -12.79 2.33 -0.84
N ASP A 88 -13.69 2.90 -0.04
CA ASP A 88 -13.70 2.75 1.43
C ASP A 88 -14.65 1.60 1.84
N CYS A 89 -14.76 1.32 3.15
CA CYS A 89 -15.53 0.21 3.70
C CYS A 89 -16.97 0.10 3.14
N PRO A 90 -17.77 1.19 3.03
CA PRO A 90 -19.13 1.10 2.47
C PRO A 90 -19.14 0.71 0.99
N ASP A 91 -18.08 1.03 0.26
CA ASP A 91 -17.97 0.81 -1.18
C ASP A 91 -17.42 -0.60 -1.52
N SER A 92 -16.73 -1.25 -0.57
CA SER A 92 -15.96 -2.49 -0.82
C SER A 92 -16.17 -3.58 0.25
N SER A 93 -17.42 -3.80 0.67
CA SER A 93 -17.79 -4.90 1.58
C SER A 93 -16.95 -4.95 2.87
N GLN A 94 -16.75 -3.78 3.50
CA GLN A 94 -15.91 -3.55 4.69
C GLN A 94 -14.40 -3.65 4.48
N GLY A 95 -13.93 -3.90 3.25
CA GLY A 95 -12.53 -3.70 2.87
C GLY A 95 -12.31 -2.29 2.31
N ARG A 96 -11.04 -1.90 2.23
CA ARG A 96 -10.59 -0.70 1.52
C ARG A 96 -9.65 -1.09 0.42
N VAL A 97 -9.77 -0.47 -0.76
CA VAL A 97 -8.91 -0.79 -1.90
C VAL A 97 -8.52 0.46 -2.68
N SER A 98 -7.28 0.48 -3.16
CA SER A 98 -6.78 1.44 -4.13
C SER A 98 -6.24 0.70 -5.33
N TYR A 99 -6.66 1.15 -6.50
CA TYR A 99 -6.17 0.77 -7.82
C TYR A 99 -5.32 1.87 -8.46
N LEU A 100 -5.07 2.97 -7.74
CA LEU A 100 -4.25 4.04 -8.27
C LEU A 100 -2.79 3.56 -8.35
N PRO A 101 -2.15 3.61 -9.53
CA PRO A 101 -0.73 3.28 -9.65
C PRO A 101 0.14 4.26 -8.86
N ILE A 102 1.02 3.74 -8.00
CA ILE A 102 1.98 4.52 -7.21
C ILE A 102 3.39 4.07 -7.64
N PRO A 103 4.01 4.74 -8.63
CA PRO A 103 5.36 4.44 -9.06
C PRO A 103 6.39 4.90 -8.03
N PHE A 104 7.50 4.19 -7.96
CA PHE A 104 8.66 4.49 -7.11
C PHE A 104 9.96 4.16 -7.84
N ALA A 105 11.00 4.96 -7.61
CA ALA A 105 12.26 4.84 -8.37
C ALA A 105 13.33 4.01 -7.65
N GLN A 106 13.36 4.06 -6.31
CA GLN A 106 14.44 3.46 -5.52
C GLN A 106 13.93 2.38 -4.54
N GLY A 107 12.66 2.46 -4.15
CA GLY A 107 12.03 1.49 -3.28
C GLY A 107 10.67 1.95 -2.78
N CYS A 108 9.96 1.03 -2.14
CA CYS A 108 8.65 1.29 -1.54
C CYS A 108 8.51 0.53 -0.22
N LYS A 109 8.34 1.26 0.87
CA LYS A 109 8.08 0.72 2.20
C LYS A 109 6.68 1.10 2.69
N ILE A 110 5.92 0.10 3.12
CA ILE A 110 4.59 0.28 3.74
C ILE A 110 4.70 -0.08 5.21
N ARG A 111 4.32 0.86 6.08
CA ARG A 111 4.33 0.65 7.53
C ARG A 111 2.99 0.99 8.16
N SER A 112 2.66 0.28 9.22
CA SER A 112 1.52 0.58 10.07
C SER A 112 1.90 0.54 11.55
N GLN A 113 1.27 1.40 12.34
CA GLN A 113 1.33 1.42 13.79
C GLN A 113 -0.12 1.48 14.30
N ARG A 114 -0.30 1.30 15.61
CA ARG A 114 -1.61 1.49 16.24
C ARG A 114 -2.15 2.88 15.87
N HIS A 115 -3.27 2.92 15.18
CA HIS A 115 -3.80 4.17 14.63
C HIS A 115 -2.77 4.89 13.77
N SER A 116 -2.01 4.28 12.85
CA SER A 116 -1.22 5.05 11.86
C SER A 116 -0.82 4.23 10.65
N PHE A 117 -0.95 4.81 9.44
CA PHE A 117 -0.51 4.19 8.19
C PHE A 117 0.40 5.14 7.43
N VAL A 118 1.48 4.60 6.90
CA VAL A 118 2.50 5.36 6.18
C VAL A 118 2.95 4.59 4.95
N LEU A 119 2.86 5.26 3.79
CA LEU A 119 3.41 4.79 2.52
C LEU A 119 4.63 5.66 2.17
N LEU A 120 5.81 5.04 2.23
CA LEU A 120 7.08 5.62 1.79
C LEU A 120 7.41 5.08 0.41
N ALA A 121 7.14 5.86 -0.62
CA ALA A 121 7.57 5.57 -1.99
C ALA A 121 8.65 6.59 -2.36
N ASP A 122 9.91 6.13 -2.51
CA ASP A 122 11.02 7.02 -2.81
C ASP A 122 10.92 7.55 -4.24
N GLN A 123 10.96 8.88 -4.33
CA GLN A 123 10.63 9.64 -5.54
C GLN A 123 9.34 9.15 -6.20
N CYS A 124 8.30 8.98 -5.38
CA CYS A 124 6.96 8.98 -5.91
C CYS A 124 6.80 10.32 -6.62
N ALA A 125 6.62 10.28 -7.94
CA ALA A 125 5.99 11.37 -8.66
C ALA A 125 4.53 11.41 -8.17
N VAL A 126 4.32 11.75 -6.88
CA VAL A 126 3.04 12.26 -6.44
C VAL A 126 2.83 13.43 -7.36
N ILE A 127 1.84 13.23 -8.21
CA ILE A 127 1.23 14.16 -9.15
C ILE A 127 1.09 15.48 -8.40
N ARG A 128 2.15 16.30 -8.44
CA ARG A 128 2.09 17.69 -8.00
C ARG A 128 1.20 18.31 -9.05
N GLY A 129 -0.03 18.63 -8.66
CA GLY A 129 -1.00 19.28 -9.52
C GLY A 129 -0.32 20.41 -10.28
N CYS A 130 -0.53 20.43 -11.59
CA CYS A 130 -0.35 21.62 -12.40
C CYS A 130 -1.20 22.76 -11.83
#